data_AF-A0A9E5IM11-F1
#
_entry.id   AF-A0A9E5IM11-F1
#
_cell.length_a   1.000
_cell.length_b   1.000
_cell.length_c   1.000
_cell.angle_alpha   90.00
_cell.angle_beta   90.00
_cell.angle_gamma   90.00
#
_symmetry.space_group_name_H-M   'P 1'
#
loop_
_entity.id
_entity.type
_entity.pdbx_description
1 polymer ?
#
loop_
_entity_poly.entity_id
_entity_poly.type
_entity_poly.pdbx_seq_one_letter_code
_entity_poly.pdbx_strand_id
1 'polypeptide(L)' 'MKSERAEPALLRRINQRALLEVIRRSGASSRAALARMSGLTPPTVSKVVDSLL' A
#
# COMPACT_ATOMS: atom_id res chain seq x y z
N MET A 1 -18.22 -2.84 -22.20
CA MET A 1 -16.73 -2.88 -22.32
C MET A 1 -16.14 -2.87 -20.92
N LYS A 2 -15.42 -3.92 -20.50
CA LYS A 2 -14.58 -3.87 -19.30
C LYS A 2 -13.32 -3.08 -19.65
N SER A 3 -12.98 -2.08 -18.84
CA SER A 3 -11.78 -1.26 -19.01
C SER A 3 -10.54 -2.14 -18.84
N GLU A 4 -9.63 -2.14 -19.81
CA GLU A 4 -8.28 -2.76 -19.72
C GLU A 4 -7.38 -2.01 -18.72
N ARG A 5 -7.83 -0.86 -18.20
CA ARG A 5 -7.12 -0.10 -17.17
C ARG A 5 -7.56 -0.57 -15.80
N ALA A 6 -6.59 -0.87 -14.95
CA ALA A 6 -6.85 -1.12 -13.55
C ALA A 6 -7.54 0.11 -12.93
N GLU A 7 -8.76 -0.09 -12.41
CA GLU A 7 -9.54 0.97 -11.78
C GLU A 7 -8.76 1.56 -10.60
N PRO A 8 -8.53 2.89 -10.53
CA PRO A 8 -7.72 3.51 -9.48
C PRO A 8 -8.19 3.17 -8.06
N ALA A 9 -9.50 3.02 -7.87
CA ALA A 9 -10.07 2.63 -6.59
C ALA A 9 -9.69 1.19 -6.20
N LEU A 10 -9.63 0.27 -7.17
CA LEU A 10 -9.22 -1.12 -6.93
C LEU A 10 -7.73 -1.20 -6.59
N LEU A 11 -6.88 -0.52 -7.36
CA LEU A 11 -5.44 -0.46 -7.08
C LEU A 11 -5.14 0.09 -5.67
N ARG A 12 -5.87 1.12 -5.25
CA ARG A 12 -5.75 1.67 -3.89
C ARG A 12 -6.09 0.62 -2.83
N ARG A 13 -7.18 -0.14 -3.01
CA ARG A 13 -7.57 -1.22 -2.08
C ARG A 13 -6.54 -2.34 -2.02
N ILE A 14 -5.97 -2.72 -3.16
CA ILE A 14 -4.91 -3.73 -3.24
C ILE A 14 -3.68 -3.26 -2.46
N ASN A 15 -3.23 -2.02 -2.70
CA ASN A 15 -2.08 -1.46 -2.00
C ASN A 15 -2.31 -1.32 -0.49
N GLN A 16 -3.50 -0.89 -0.07
CA GLN A 16 -3.90 -0.85 1.34
C GLN A 16 -3.81 -2.23 1.99
N ARG A 17 -4.34 -3.25 1.33
CA ARG A 17 -4.32 -4.62 1.85
C ARG A 17 -2.89 -5.15 1.96
N ALA A 18 -2.08 -4.99 0.92
CA ALA A 18 -0.69 -5.44 0.90
C ALA A 18 0.12 -4.76 2.01
N LEU A 19 -0.01 -3.45 2.17
CA LEU A 19 0.73 -2.71 3.20
C LEU A 19 0.29 -3.10 4.62
N LEU A 20 -1.01 -3.30 4.84
CA LEU A 20 -1.54 -3.73 6.14
C LEU A 20 -1.01 -5.11 6.53
N GLU A 21 -0.88 -6.04 5.58
CA GLU A 21 -0.27 -7.35 5.83
C GLU A 21 1.20 -7.25 6.21
N VAL A 22 1.95 -6.35 5.57
CA VAL A 22 3.34 -6.06 5.95
C VAL A 22 3.41 -5.51 7.37
N ILE A 23 2.61 -4.48 7.70
CA ILE A 23 2.57 -3.87 9.05
C ILE A 23 2.23 -4.91 10.12
N ARG A 24 1.24 -5.77 9.87
CA ARG A 24 0.85 -6.82 10.83
C ARG A 24 1.95 -7.85 11.07
N ARG A 25 2.80 -8.13 10.08
CA ARG A 25 3.92 -9.09 10.19
C ARG A 25 5.18 -8.46 10.79
N SER A 26 5.48 -7.20 10.46
CA SER A 26 6.70 -6.50 10.90
C SER A 26 6.53 -5.73 12.21
N GLY A 27 5.30 -5.48 12.65
CA GLY A 27 5.01 -4.60 13.78
C GLY A 27 5.29 -3.12 13.45
N ALA A 28 5.59 -2.33 14.47
CA ALA A 28 5.92 -0.91 14.31
C ALA A 28 7.13 -0.74 13.36
N SER A 29 6.96 0.06 12.31
CA SER A 29 7.95 0.21 11.24
C SER A 29 7.87 1.60 10.61
N SER A 30 9.00 2.11 10.14
CA SER A 30 9.03 3.39 9.42
C SER A 30 8.42 3.26 8.02
N ARG A 31 7.89 4.35 7.44
CA ARG A 31 7.38 4.36 6.05
C ARG A 31 8.45 3.89 5.05
N ALA A 32 9.72 4.23 5.27
CA ALA A 32 10.82 3.78 4.41
C ALA A 32 11.06 2.27 4.51
N ALA A 33 10.97 1.69 5.72
CA ALA A 33 11.05 0.24 5.89
C ALA A 33 9.86 -0.47 5.23
N LEU A 34 8.65 0.07 5.38
CA LEU A 34 7.45 -0.46 4.74
C LEU A 34 7.55 -0.46 3.21
N ALA A 35 8.13 0.57 2.59
CA ALA A 35 8.37 0.61 1.15
C ALA A 35 9.30 -0.52 0.68
N ARG A 36 10.42 -0.73 1.40
CA ARG A 36 11.36 -1.81 1.10
C ARG A 36 10.73 -3.19 1.24
N MET A 37 9.94 -3.41 2.28
CA MET A 37 9.31 -4.72 2.56
C MET A 37 8.12 -5.02 1.65
N SER A 38 7.33 -4.00 1.28
CA SER A 38 6.13 -4.17 0.44
C SER A 38 6.42 -4.15 -1.06
N GLY A 39 7.60 -3.66 -1.48
CA GLY A 39 7.91 -3.39 -2.88
C GLY A 39 7.15 -2.20 -3.48
N LEU A 40 6.36 -1.48 -2.67
CA LEU A 40 5.65 -0.29 -3.09
C LEU A 40 6.60 0.92 -3.10
N THR A 41 6.32 1.87 -4.00
CA THR A 41 7.07 3.11 -4.04
C THR A 41 6.83 3.95 -2.76
N PRO A 42 7.82 4.74 -2.29
CA PRO A 42 7.63 5.63 -1.15
C PRO A 42 6.38 6.54 -1.21
N PRO A 43 6.03 7.20 -2.33
CA PRO A 43 4.81 8.01 -2.38
C PRO A 43 3.53 7.17 -2.29
N THR A 44 3.53 5.93 -2.79
CA THR A 44 2.39 5.01 -2.60
C THR A 44 2.24 4.63 -1.13
N VAL A 45 3.33 4.31 -0.45
CA VAL A 45 3.31 3.98 0.98
C VAL A 45 2.79 5.13 1.81
N SER A 46 3.28 6.36 1.60
CA SER A 46 2.78 7.53 2.34
C SER A 46 1.27 7.71 2.18
N LYS A 47 0.76 7.70 0.94
CA LYS A 47 -0.68 7.81 0.67
C LYS A 47 -1.50 6.71 1.32
N VAL A 48 -1.00 5.48 1.32
CA VAL A 48 -1.70 4.36 1.93
C VAL A 48 -1.70 4.47 3.45
N VAL A 49 -0.56 4.79 4.08
CA VAL A 49 -0.47 4.99 5.54
C VAL A 49 -1.43 6.10 5.98
N ASP A 50 -1.44 7.22 5.26
CA ASP A 50 -2.32 8.35 5.57
C ASP A 50 -3.80 7.99 5.42
N SER A 51 -4.14 6.99 4.60
CA SER A 51 -5.52 6.48 4.44
C SER A 51 -5.96 5.46 5.50
N LEU A 52 -5.04 4.98 6.34
CA LEU A 52 -5.27 3.99 7.39
C LEU A 52 -5.31 4.60 8.81
N LEU A 53 -5.05 5.91 8.92
CA LEU A 53 -5.14 6.72 10.13
C LEU A 53 -6.43 7.54 10.10
#